data_AF-A0A7L7L8F9-F1
#
_entry.id   AF-A0A7L7L8F9-F1
#
_cell.length_a   1.000
_cell.length_b   1.000
_cell.length_c   1.000
_cell.angle_alpha   90.00
_cell.angle_beta   90.00
_cell.angle_gamma   90.00
#
_symmetry.space_group_name_H-M   'P 1'
#
loop_
_entity.id
_entity.type
_entity.pdbx_description
1 polymer ?
#
loop_
_entity_poly.entity_id
_entity_poly.type
_entity_poly.pdbx_seq_one_letter_code
_entity_poly.pdbx_strand_id
1 'polypeptide(L)'
;MEKYHLAQDVDVFGFAVETFPEGIGEAFDALQEKLPAGDNRSFYGISECTPAGIVYLATVCQKTKDEPQKYGYTPYVVEKGDYLAVTVCDWLTKTSSIKDIFTKMFTDARSDRSKPCVEIYLNDDEMLCLVKEKSSESTSLLELTAQVGPEFEKTAQDLLKLFSSFELAEINQPPQDGGWTAGQLVQHVIKVNSGFLRILNGPTVETIRKPDEQIPRIKANLLDFTFKRQAGDFVAPENKTYQKGVLVTTLEQIKSAINQVIQTTDLSQTCTGFEVPVFGFLTRLEAIHFVIYHTQRHTHQLKNILDQVTAQQTV
;
A
#
# COMPACT_ATOMS: atom_id res chain seq x y z
N MET A 1 2.39 -3.75 -22.08
CA MET A 1 1.43 -2.98 -21.28
C MET A 1 2.17 -1.76 -20.79
N GLU A 2 1.69 -0.60 -21.20
CA GLU A 2 2.25 0.68 -20.83
C GLU A 2 1.52 1.22 -19.60
N LYS A 3 2.13 2.19 -18.93
CA LYS A 3 1.47 2.90 -17.85
C LYS A 3 0.71 4.09 -18.44
N TYR A 4 -0.56 4.21 -18.10
CA TYR A 4 -1.42 5.31 -18.50
C TYR A 4 -1.95 6.02 -17.25
N HIS A 5 -1.86 7.34 -17.22
CA HIS A 5 -2.36 8.15 -16.12
C HIS A 5 -3.57 8.96 -16.57
N LEU A 6 -4.75 8.61 -16.05
CA LEU A 6 -5.97 9.36 -16.25
C LEU A 6 -6.02 10.49 -15.21
N ALA A 7 -5.82 11.74 -15.66
CA ALA A 7 -5.62 12.88 -14.77
C ALA A 7 -6.87 13.28 -13.96
N GLN A 8 -8.07 13.03 -14.49
CA GLN A 8 -9.34 13.45 -13.90
C GLN A 8 -10.42 12.40 -14.12
N ASP A 9 -11.42 12.39 -13.24
CA ASP A 9 -12.57 11.50 -13.38
C ASP A 9 -13.29 11.84 -14.69
N VAL A 10 -13.74 10.81 -15.40
CA VAL A 10 -14.49 10.97 -16.64
C VAL A 10 -15.92 10.54 -16.38
N ASP A 11 -16.81 11.52 -16.35
CA ASP A 11 -18.25 11.28 -16.32
C ASP A 11 -18.70 10.76 -17.69
N VAL A 12 -19.31 9.58 -17.70
CA VAL A 12 -19.91 8.98 -18.88
C VAL A 12 -21.35 8.59 -18.59
N PHE A 13 -22.14 8.38 -19.63
CA PHE A 13 -23.49 7.83 -19.48
C PHE A 13 -23.83 6.88 -20.61
N GLY A 14 -24.72 5.93 -20.34
CA GLY A 14 -25.15 4.96 -21.33
C GLY A 14 -26.01 3.86 -20.73
N PHE A 15 -25.96 2.69 -21.34
CA PHE A 15 -26.82 1.57 -20.97
C PHE A 15 -26.11 0.22 -21.13
N ALA A 16 -26.64 -0.78 -20.44
CA ALA A 16 -26.14 -2.15 -20.54
C ALA A 16 -26.54 -2.76 -21.88
N VAL A 17 -25.59 -3.44 -22.52
CA VAL A 17 -25.82 -4.17 -23.76
C VAL A 17 -26.59 -5.45 -23.46
N GLU A 18 -27.61 -5.75 -24.26
CA GLU A 18 -28.50 -6.90 -24.05
C GLU A 18 -27.81 -8.24 -24.35
N THR A 19 -26.98 -8.28 -25.41
CA THR A 19 -26.26 -9.48 -25.86
C THR A 19 -24.77 -9.18 -26.00
N PHE A 20 -23.94 -9.98 -25.33
CA PHE A 20 -22.49 -9.80 -25.35
C PHE A 20 -21.79 -11.04 -25.95
N PRO A 21 -20.86 -10.85 -26.90
CA PRO A 21 -20.38 -9.58 -27.47
C PRO A 21 -21.20 -9.05 -28.66
N GLU A 22 -22.20 -9.78 -29.16
CA GLU A 22 -22.82 -9.53 -30.47
C GLU A 22 -23.56 -8.19 -30.57
N GLY A 23 -24.17 -7.71 -29.48
CA GLY A 23 -24.97 -6.48 -29.46
C GLY A 23 -24.20 -5.18 -29.21
N ILE A 24 -22.87 -5.24 -29.05
CA ILE A 24 -22.06 -4.05 -28.73
C ILE A 24 -22.15 -3.01 -29.86
N GLY A 25 -22.03 -3.45 -31.11
CA GLY A 25 -22.09 -2.55 -32.28
C GLY A 25 -23.44 -1.83 -32.35
N GLU A 26 -24.54 -2.58 -32.29
CA GLU A 26 -25.90 -2.04 -32.32
C GLU A 26 -26.17 -1.05 -31.17
N ALA A 27 -25.60 -1.31 -29.99
CA ALA A 27 -25.71 -0.41 -28.85
C ALA A 27 -24.98 0.92 -29.07
N PHE A 28 -23.77 0.90 -29.65
CA PHE A 28 -23.04 2.12 -29.99
C PHE A 28 -23.69 2.90 -31.14
N ASP A 29 -24.22 2.20 -32.16
CA ASP A 29 -24.99 2.84 -33.24
C ASP A 29 -26.22 3.55 -32.67
N ALA A 30 -27.00 2.89 -31.82
CA ALA A 30 -28.17 3.48 -31.17
C ALA A 30 -27.81 4.67 -30.26
N LEU A 31 -26.67 4.60 -29.56
CA LEU A 31 -26.16 5.69 -28.74
C LEU A 31 -25.75 6.88 -29.61
N GLN A 32 -25.09 6.65 -30.75
CA GLN A 32 -24.66 7.70 -31.68
C GLN A 32 -25.85 8.40 -32.36
N GLU A 33 -26.88 7.65 -32.78
CA GLU A 33 -28.09 8.20 -33.41
C GLU A 33 -28.86 9.18 -32.51
N LYS A 34 -28.77 8.99 -31.17
CA LYS A 34 -29.43 9.86 -30.18
C LYS A 34 -28.68 11.15 -29.92
N LEU A 35 -27.40 11.22 -30.27
CA LEU A 35 -26.55 12.37 -30.02
C LEU A 35 -26.68 13.42 -31.14
N PRO A 36 -26.40 14.70 -30.86
CA PRO A 36 -26.41 15.74 -31.89
C PRO A 36 -25.44 15.43 -33.04
N ALA A 37 -25.86 15.70 -34.28
CA ALA A 37 -25.00 15.51 -35.45
C ALA A 37 -23.72 16.36 -35.35
N GLY A 38 -22.58 15.76 -35.66
CA GLY A 38 -21.26 16.40 -35.58
C GLY A 38 -20.64 16.42 -34.18
N ASP A 39 -21.21 15.67 -33.23
CA ASP A 39 -20.61 15.53 -31.90
C ASP A 39 -19.36 14.64 -31.93
N ASN A 40 -18.23 15.18 -31.46
CA ASN A 40 -16.92 14.53 -31.44
C ASN A 40 -16.51 14.04 -30.04
N ARG A 41 -17.49 13.74 -29.17
CA ARG A 41 -17.22 13.17 -27.85
C ARG A 41 -16.69 11.74 -27.94
N SER A 42 -15.84 11.39 -26.98
CA SER A 42 -15.29 10.03 -26.88
C SER A 42 -16.32 9.04 -26.36
N PHE A 43 -16.25 7.82 -26.89
CA PHE A 43 -17.06 6.69 -26.47
C PHE A 43 -16.24 5.75 -25.59
N TYR A 44 -16.93 5.07 -24.69
CA TYR A 44 -16.33 4.19 -23.71
C TYR A 44 -17.11 2.88 -23.62
N GLY A 45 -16.39 1.77 -23.66
CA GLY A 45 -16.87 0.46 -23.29
C GLY A 45 -16.47 0.15 -21.86
N ILE A 46 -17.41 -0.26 -21.01
CA ILE A 46 -17.10 -0.65 -19.63
C ILE A 46 -17.57 -2.09 -19.43
N SER A 47 -16.62 -2.99 -19.17
CA SER A 47 -16.92 -4.41 -18.95
C SER A 47 -16.63 -4.83 -17.52
N GLU A 48 -17.67 -5.33 -16.85
CA GLU A 48 -17.61 -5.87 -15.50
C GLU A 48 -17.78 -7.39 -15.53
N CYS A 49 -16.85 -8.11 -14.90
CA CYS A 49 -16.92 -9.56 -14.76
C CYS A 49 -17.74 -9.90 -13.51
N THR A 50 -18.98 -10.36 -13.69
CA THR A 50 -19.85 -10.81 -12.60
C THR A 50 -19.91 -12.34 -12.54
N PRO A 51 -20.35 -12.94 -11.42
CA PRO A 51 -20.58 -14.39 -11.36
C PRO A 51 -21.58 -14.92 -12.39
N ALA A 52 -22.49 -14.07 -12.88
CA ALA A 52 -23.51 -14.43 -13.86
C ALA A 52 -23.06 -14.27 -15.32
N GLY A 53 -21.87 -13.68 -15.55
CA GLY A 53 -21.36 -13.36 -16.88
C GLY A 53 -20.79 -11.95 -16.96
N ILE A 54 -20.48 -11.51 -18.17
CA ILE A 54 -19.95 -10.17 -18.43
C ILE A 54 -21.14 -9.21 -18.56
N VAL A 55 -21.14 -8.14 -17.76
CA VAL A 55 -22.03 -6.99 -17.96
C VAL A 55 -21.23 -5.93 -18.70
N TYR A 56 -21.69 -5.55 -19.88
CA TYR A 56 -21.04 -4.55 -20.71
C TYR A 56 -21.92 -3.30 -20.83
N LEU A 57 -21.35 -2.14 -20.54
CA LEU A 57 -22.00 -0.83 -20.73
C LEU A 57 -21.42 -0.16 -21.98
N ALA A 58 -22.28 0.16 -22.94
CA ALA A 58 -21.96 1.09 -24.02
C ALA A 58 -22.23 2.50 -23.52
N THR A 59 -21.20 3.34 -23.47
CA THR A 59 -21.28 4.67 -22.84
C THR A 59 -20.58 5.74 -23.66
N VAL A 60 -20.91 7.00 -23.36
CA VAL A 60 -20.33 8.16 -24.01
C VAL A 60 -20.01 9.26 -22.99
N CYS A 61 -18.99 10.07 -23.27
CA CYS A 61 -18.60 11.20 -22.44
C CYS A 61 -19.75 12.18 -22.18
N GLN A 62 -19.92 12.53 -20.91
CA GLN A 62 -20.85 13.54 -20.44
C GLN A 62 -20.26 14.95 -20.63
N LYS A 63 -21.00 15.85 -21.27
CA LYS A 63 -20.65 17.27 -21.43
C LYS A 63 -21.33 18.16 -20.38
N THR A 64 -22.55 17.83 -19.99
CA THR A 64 -23.30 18.57 -18.96
C THR A 64 -24.00 17.62 -17.99
N LYS A 65 -24.19 18.07 -16.74
CA LYS A 65 -24.68 17.21 -15.64
C LYS A 65 -26.09 16.66 -15.82
N ASP A 66 -26.87 17.24 -16.72
CA ASP A 66 -28.26 16.90 -17.03
C ASP A 66 -28.41 15.91 -18.19
N GLU A 67 -27.33 15.59 -18.92
CA GLU A 67 -27.39 14.67 -20.06
C GLU A 67 -27.91 13.27 -19.71
N PRO A 68 -27.47 12.60 -18.63
CA PRO A 68 -27.95 11.26 -18.31
C PRO A 68 -29.48 11.24 -18.14
N GLN A 69 -30.05 12.23 -17.45
CA GLN A 69 -31.49 12.35 -17.27
C GLN A 69 -32.21 12.72 -18.58
N LYS A 70 -31.62 13.63 -19.38
CA LYS A 70 -32.17 14.07 -20.67
C LYS A 70 -32.28 12.92 -21.67
N TYR A 71 -31.27 12.05 -21.72
CA TYR A 71 -31.26 10.91 -22.63
C TYR A 71 -31.87 9.62 -22.02
N GLY A 72 -32.16 9.62 -20.71
CA GLY A 72 -32.73 8.48 -20.01
C GLY A 72 -31.73 7.34 -19.81
N TYR A 73 -30.46 7.68 -19.61
CA TYR A 73 -29.36 6.73 -19.48
C TYR A 73 -28.71 6.77 -18.09
N THR A 74 -28.04 5.69 -17.74
CA THR A 74 -27.39 5.54 -16.43
C THR A 74 -26.04 6.27 -16.45
N PRO A 75 -25.76 7.16 -15.48
CA PRO A 75 -24.45 7.78 -15.34
C PRO A 75 -23.45 6.78 -14.77
N TYR A 76 -22.19 6.92 -15.15
CA TYR A 76 -21.06 6.16 -14.64
C TYR A 76 -19.82 7.06 -14.57
N VAL A 77 -18.91 6.79 -13.64
CA VAL A 77 -17.67 7.57 -13.50
C VAL A 77 -16.47 6.65 -13.72
N VAL A 78 -15.70 6.91 -14.76
CA VAL A 78 -14.38 6.30 -14.94
C VAL A 78 -13.39 7.05 -14.04
N GLU A 79 -13.01 6.44 -12.94
CA GLU A 79 -12.17 7.03 -11.90
C GLU A 79 -10.78 7.43 -12.43
N LYS A 80 -10.30 8.63 -12.10
CA LYS A 80 -8.91 9.04 -12.34
C LYS A 80 -7.90 8.09 -11.69
N GLY A 81 -6.66 8.15 -12.14
CA GLY A 81 -5.53 7.44 -11.55
C GLY A 81 -4.72 6.66 -12.57
N ASP A 82 -3.95 5.69 -12.06
CA ASP A 82 -3.04 4.88 -12.87
C ASP A 82 -3.74 3.64 -13.45
N TYR A 83 -3.41 3.33 -14.70
CA TYR A 83 -3.95 2.22 -15.47
C TYR A 83 -2.84 1.50 -16.22
N LEU A 84 -2.96 0.17 -16.33
CA LEU A 84 -2.30 -0.58 -17.37
C LEU A 84 -3.02 -0.32 -18.67
N ALA A 85 -2.27 -0.01 -19.72
CA ALA A 85 -2.79 0.30 -21.03
C ALA A 85 -2.22 -0.59 -22.13
N VAL A 86 -3.07 -0.92 -23.10
CA VAL A 86 -2.70 -1.55 -24.37
C VAL A 86 -3.48 -0.84 -25.49
N THR A 87 -2.75 -0.23 -26.42
CA THR A 87 -3.33 0.31 -27.65
C THR A 87 -3.53 -0.81 -28.67
N VAL A 88 -4.72 -0.87 -29.25
CA VAL A 88 -5.09 -1.81 -30.32
C VAL A 88 -5.36 -0.99 -31.58
N CYS A 89 -4.46 -1.10 -32.56
CA CYS A 89 -4.67 -0.54 -33.90
C CYS A 89 -5.51 -1.51 -34.76
N ASP A 90 -6.27 -0.99 -35.72
CA ASP A 90 -7.24 -1.71 -36.56
C ASP A 90 -8.25 -2.52 -35.75
N TRP A 91 -8.72 -1.96 -34.63
CA TRP A 91 -9.46 -2.71 -33.61
C TRP A 91 -10.75 -3.34 -34.15
N LEU A 92 -11.41 -2.73 -35.13
CA LEU A 92 -12.59 -3.26 -35.83
C LEU A 92 -12.36 -4.66 -36.43
N THR A 93 -11.14 -4.94 -36.90
CA THR A 93 -10.77 -6.26 -37.45
C THR A 93 -10.27 -7.24 -36.38
N LYS A 94 -10.04 -6.75 -35.16
CA LYS A 94 -9.39 -7.46 -34.04
C LYS A 94 -10.31 -7.60 -32.82
N THR A 95 -11.61 -7.39 -32.98
CA THR A 95 -12.61 -7.45 -31.89
C THR A 95 -12.56 -8.76 -31.10
N SER A 96 -12.29 -9.89 -31.76
CA SER A 96 -12.12 -11.20 -31.11
C SER A 96 -10.90 -11.30 -30.19
N SER A 97 -9.85 -10.50 -30.45
CA SER A 97 -8.60 -10.52 -29.66
C SER A 97 -8.68 -9.67 -28.39
N ILE A 98 -9.68 -8.80 -28.24
CA ILE A 98 -9.82 -7.90 -27.10
C ILE A 98 -9.97 -8.66 -25.78
N LYS A 99 -10.69 -9.79 -25.82
CA LYS A 99 -10.80 -10.71 -24.66
C LYS A 99 -9.44 -11.24 -24.21
N ASP A 100 -8.58 -11.61 -25.15
CA ASP A 100 -7.26 -12.16 -24.84
C ASP A 100 -6.34 -11.07 -24.27
N ILE A 101 -6.47 -9.83 -24.75
CA ILE A 101 -5.78 -8.66 -24.22
C ILE A 101 -6.17 -8.42 -22.77
N PHE A 102 -7.47 -8.31 -22.47
CA PHE A 102 -7.92 -8.11 -21.09
C PHE A 102 -7.56 -9.30 -20.19
N THR A 103 -7.67 -10.54 -20.67
CA THR A 103 -7.24 -11.72 -19.92
C THR A 103 -5.75 -11.61 -19.54
N LYS A 104 -4.90 -11.19 -20.47
CA LYS A 104 -3.49 -10.96 -20.21
C LYS A 104 -3.27 -9.78 -19.24
N MET A 105 -4.03 -8.70 -19.35
CA MET A 105 -3.94 -7.56 -18.43
C MET A 105 -4.37 -7.93 -17.00
N PHE A 106 -5.42 -8.74 -16.82
CA PHE A 106 -5.86 -9.20 -15.50
C PHE A 106 -4.87 -10.11 -14.78
N THR A 107 -4.02 -10.83 -15.53
CA THR A 107 -2.97 -11.68 -14.94
C THR A 107 -1.77 -10.88 -14.42
N ASP A 108 -1.62 -9.60 -14.81
CA ASP A 108 -0.59 -8.72 -14.25
C ASP A 108 -0.82 -8.49 -12.73
N ALA A 109 0.27 -8.52 -11.96
CA ALA A 109 0.22 -8.35 -10.51
C ALA A 109 -0.23 -6.94 -10.08
N ARG A 110 -0.04 -5.94 -10.96
CA ARG A 110 -0.41 -4.54 -10.73
C ARG A 110 -1.89 -4.28 -10.93
N SER A 111 -2.63 -5.14 -11.62
CA SER A 111 -4.04 -4.92 -11.95
C SER A 111 -4.95 -4.99 -10.73
N ASP A 112 -5.79 -3.97 -10.54
CA ASP A 112 -6.90 -3.98 -9.59
C ASP A 112 -8.07 -4.76 -10.19
N ARG A 113 -8.20 -6.02 -9.75
CA ARG A 113 -9.20 -6.96 -10.28
C ARG A 113 -10.62 -6.69 -9.77
N SER A 114 -10.78 -5.75 -8.83
CA SER A 114 -12.10 -5.33 -8.34
C SER A 114 -12.74 -4.27 -9.22
N LYS A 115 -11.99 -3.69 -10.15
CA LYS A 115 -12.43 -2.61 -11.04
C LYS A 115 -12.75 -3.16 -12.44
N PRO A 116 -13.70 -2.54 -13.17
CA PRO A 116 -14.03 -2.98 -14.51
C PRO A 116 -12.91 -2.67 -15.50
N CYS A 117 -12.95 -3.37 -16.64
CA CYS A 117 -12.15 -3.03 -17.81
C CYS A 117 -12.79 -1.87 -18.54
N VAL A 118 -11.94 -0.99 -19.07
CA VAL A 118 -12.37 0.19 -19.81
C VAL A 118 -11.77 0.17 -21.21
N GLU A 119 -12.60 0.37 -22.21
CA GLU A 119 -12.23 0.55 -23.60
C GLU A 119 -12.46 2.02 -23.95
N ILE A 120 -11.45 2.72 -24.46
CA ILE A 120 -11.59 4.07 -25.00
C ILE A 120 -11.45 3.99 -26.52
N TYR A 121 -12.51 4.33 -27.24
CA TYR A 121 -12.48 4.41 -28.70
C TYR A 121 -11.92 5.78 -29.10
N LEU A 122 -10.63 5.82 -29.44
CA LEU A 122 -9.94 7.07 -29.77
C LEU A 122 -10.34 7.55 -31.17
N ASN A 123 -10.46 6.62 -32.11
CA ASN A 123 -10.92 6.82 -33.48
C ASN A 123 -11.26 5.46 -34.12
N ASP A 124 -11.60 5.44 -35.41
CA ASP A 124 -11.99 4.24 -36.14
C ASP A 124 -10.84 3.21 -36.27
N ASP A 125 -9.59 3.64 -36.11
CA ASP A 125 -8.40 2.80 -36.22
C ASP A 125 -7.84 2.38 -34.85
N GLU A 126 -7.95 3.21 -33.81
CA GLU A 126 -7.29 3.00 -32.53
C GLU A 126 -8.26 2.91 -31.34
N MET A 127 -8.10 1.86 -30.55
CA MET A 127 -8.77 1.67 -29.26
C MET A 127 -7.75 1.48 -28.14
N LEU A 128 -8.00 2.09 -26.99
CA LEU A 128 -7.18 1.93 -25.79
C LEU A 128 -7.89 1.00 -24.79
N CYS A 129 -7.30 -0.16 -24.51
CA CYS A 129 -7.73 -1.05 -23.43
C CYS A 129 -7.06 -0.63 -22.13
N LEU A 130 -7.85 -0.45 -21.08
CA LEU A 130 -7.41 0.02 -19.76
C LEU A 130 -7.88 -0.94 -18.65
N VAL A 131 -6.96 -1.26 -17.74
CA VAL A 131 -7.26 -1.93 -16.46
C VAL A 131 -6.64 -1.09 -15.35
N LYS A 132 -7.44 -0.72 -14.35
CA LYS A 132 -6.96 0.14 -13.26
C LYS A 132 -5.81 -0.55 -12.53
N GLU A 133 -4.73 0.17 -12.25
CA GLU A 133 -3.68 -0.34 -11.37
C GLU A 133 -4.18 -0.31 -9.92
N LYS A 134 -3.73 -1.27 -9.11
CA LYS A 134 -3.86 -1.22 -7.67
C LYS A 134 -3.21 0.08 -7.22
N SER A 135 -4.01 0.98 -6.68
CA SER A 135 -3.44 2.21 -6.13
C SER A 135 -2.50 1.83 -4.98
N SER A 136 -1.35 2.49 -4.88
CA SER A 136 -0.51 2.41 -3.69
C SER A 136 -1.18 3.00 -2.45
N GLU A 137 -2.38 3.57 -2.58
CA GLU A 137 -3.14 4.28 -1.55
C GLU A 137 -4.42 3.56 -1.10
N SER A 138 -4.68 2.33 -1.55
CA SER A 138 -5.86 1.57 -1.13
C SER A 138 -5.48 0.19 -0.63
N THR A 139 -4.62 0.14 0.38
CA THR A 139 -4.91 -0.81 1.45
C THR A 139 -6.01 -0.15 2.26
N SER A 140 -7.23 -0.68 2.19
CA SER A 140 -8.32 -0.16 3.02
C SER A 140 -7.89 -0.18 4.48
N LEU A 141 -8.37 0.75 5.32
CA LEU A 141 -8.03 0.77 6.75
C LEU A 141 -8.29 -0.60 7.42
N LEU A 142 -9.30 -1.33 6.94
CA LEU A 142 -9.61 -2.70 7.32
C LEU A 142 -8.49 -3.69 6.97
N GLU A 143 -8.01 -3.67 5.72
CA GLU A 143 -6.87 -4.51 5.30
C GLU A 143 -5.59 -4.14 6.04
N LEU A 144 -5.35 -2.85 6.25
CA LEU A 144 -4.15 -2.37 6.94
C LEU A 144 -4.15 -2.82 8.41
N THR A 145 -5.30 -2.72 9.06
CA THR A 145 -5.52 -3.23 10.41
C THR A 145 -5.40 -4.75 10.47
N ALA A 146 -5.86 -5.47 9.44
CA ALA A 146 -5.72 -6.93 9.37
C ALA A 146 -4.26 -7.38 9.16
N GLN A 147 -3.46 -6.60 8.41
CA GLN A 147 -2.08 -6.95 8.08
C GLN A 147 -1.05 -6.48 9.13
N VAL A 148 -1.38 -5.49 9.96
CA VAL A 148 -0.41 -4.94 10.93
C VAL A 148 0.09 -5.99 11.94
N GLY A 149 -0.77 -6.91 12.36
CA GLY A 149 -0.39 -8.02 13.26
C GLY A 149 0.64 -8.96 12.63
N PRO A 150 0.34 -9.58 11.48
CA PRO A 150 1.30 -10.39 10.73
C PRO A 150 2.61 -9.66 10.39
N GLU A 151 2.55 -8.40 9.98
CA GLU A 151 3.74 -7.61 9.64
C GLU A 151 4.62 -7.34 10.88
N PHE A 152 4.00 -6.98 12.01
CA PHE A 152 4.70 -6.81 13.28
C PHE A 152 5.35 -8.11 13.75
N GLU A 153 4.60 -9.22 13.73
CA GLU A 153 5.08 -10.53 14.15
C GLU A 153 6.31 -10.95 13.34
N LYS A 154 6.22 -10.85 12.01
CA LYS A 154 7.35 -11.16 11.13
C LYS A 154 8.55 -10.25 11.42
N THR A 155 8.33 -8.95 11.55
CA THR A 155 9.40 -7.97 11.80
C THR A 155 10.12 -8.24 13.13
N ALA A 156 9.38 -8.55 14.19
CA ALA A 156 9.95 -8.90 15.50
C ALA A 156 10.72 -10.23 15.44
N GLN A 157 10.18 -11.24 14.75
CA GLN A 157 10.87 -12.52 14.55
C GLN A 157 12.16 -12.37 13.75
N ASP A 158 12.18 -11.54 12.70
CA ASP A 158 13.37 -11.29 11.89
C ASP A 158 14.51 -10.68 12.74
N LEU A 159 14.20 -9.69 13.61
CA LEU A 159 15.18 -9.14 14.57
C LEU A 159 15.66 -10.20 15.56
N LEU A 160 14.73 -10.93 16.21
CA LEU A 160 15.05 -11.95 17.20
C LEU A 160 15.94 -13.05 16.62
N LYS A 161 15.62 -13.53 15.42
CA LYS A 161 16.39 -14.55 14.72
C LYS A 161 17.80 -14.06 14.41
N LEU A 162 17.95 -12.84 13.89
CA LEU A 162 19.25 -12.26 13.58
C LEU A 162 20.07 -12.03 14.85
N PHE A 163 19.51 -11.46 15.91
CA PHE A 163 20.27 -11.25 17.14
C PHE A 163 20.64 -12.58 17.82
N SER A 164 19.78 -13.58 17.71
CA SER A 164 20.05 -14.91 18.25
C SER A 164 21.17 -15.64 17.52
N SER A 165 21.53 -15.25 16.28
CA SER A 165 22.65 -15.86 15.55
C SER A 165 24.02 -15.34 15.96
N PHE A 166 24.13 -14.26 16.74
CA PHE A 166 25.41 -13.77 17.26
C PHE A 166 25.96 -14.71 18.33
N GLU A 167 27.25 -15.00 18.30
CA GLU A 167 27.94 -15.66 19.40
C GLU A 167 28.04 -14.74 20.64
N LEU A 168 28.22 -15.34 21.83
CA LEU A 168 28.28 -14.58 23.07
C LEU A 168 29.41 -13.54 23.11
N ALA A 169 30.54 -13.87 22.48
CA ALA A 169 31.68 -12.96 22.37
C ALA A 169 31.40 -11.75 21.44
N GLU A 170 30.50 -11.92 20.46
CA GLU A 170 30.25 -10.94 19.40
C GLU A 170 29.32 -9.82 19.84
N ILE A 171 28.35 -10.12 20.72
CA ILE A 171 27.31 -9.14 21.04
C ILE A 171 27.83 -7.87 21.73
N ASN A 172 28.99 -7.96 22.40
CA ASN A 172 29.63 -6.83 23.06
C ASN A 172 30.89 -6.35 22.32
N GLN A 173 31.17 -6.90 21.14
CA GLN A 173 32.29 -6.48 20.31
C GLN A 173 31.91 -5.22 19.52
N PRO A 174 32.74 -4.17 19.54
CA PRO A 174 32.50 -2.98 18.73
C PRO A 174 32.70 -3.29 17.24
N PRO A 175 31.85 -2.73 16.35
CA PRO A 175 32.07 -2.81 14.91
C PRO A 175 33.34 -2.04 14.50
N GLN A 176 33.88 -2.39 13.33
CA GLN A 176 35.17 -1.92 12.81
C GLN A 176 35.15 -0.40 12.53
N ASP A 177 34.01 0.10 12.07
CA ASP A 177 33.77 1.53 11.80
C ASP A 177 33.36 2.33 13.05
N GLY A 178 33.35 1.67 14.22
CA GLY A 178 32.89 2.25 15.48
C GLY A 178 31.38 2.39 15.57
N GLY A 179 30.88 2.90 16.70
CA GLY A 179 29.45 2.98 16.98
C GLY A 179 28.99 1.94 18.00
N TRP A 180 27.71 1.59 17.98
CA TRP A 180 27.13 0.68 18.97
C TRP A 180 27.49 -0.77 18.66
N THR A 181 27.79 -1.52 19.73
CA THR A 181 27.82 -2.99 19.67
C THR A 181 26.43 -3.55 19.34
N ALA A 182 26.34 -4.82 18.94
CA ALA A 182 25.05 -5.48 18.71
C ALA A 182 24.16 -5.44 19.97
N GLY A 183 24.74 -5.64 21.16
CA GLY A 183 24.04 -5.55 22.44
C GLY A 183 23.51 -4.15 22.74
N GLN A 184 24.29 -3.10 22.45
CA GLN A 184 23.85 -1.72 22.57
C GLN A 184 22.72 -1.38 21.59
N LEU A 185 22.84 -1.81 20.33
CA LEU A 185 21.81 -1.59 19.32
C LEU A 185 20.48 -2.27 19.71
N VAL A 186 20.53 -3.50 20.20
CA VAL A 186 19.33 -4.20 20.68
C VAL A 186 18.77 -3.56 21.95
N GLN A 187 19.61 -3.09 22.87
CA GLN A 187 19.15 -2.33 24.03
C GLN A 187 18.42 -1.04 23.60
N HIS A 188 18.90 -0.34 22.57
CA HIS A 188 18.20 0.81 22.01
C HIS A 188 16.80 0.41 21.50
N VAL A 189 16.70 -0.69 20.75
CA VAL A 189 15.41 -1.20 20.27
C VAL A 189 14.47 -1.51 21.42
N ILE A 190 14.96 -2.15 22.48
CA ILE A 190 14.17 -2.43 23.69
C ILE A 190 13.65 -1.13 24.32
N LYS A 191 14.49 -0.10 24.48
CA LYS A 191 14.09 1.18 25.09
C LYS A 191 13.00 1.89 24.27
N VAL A 192 13.14 1.92 22.96
CA VAL A 192 12.13 2.53 22.07
C VAL A 192 10.83 1.71 22.10
N ASN A 193 10.90 0.40 21.87
CA ASN A 193 9.69 -0.43 21.74
C ASN A 193 8.93 -0.55 23.07
N SER A 194 9.62 -0.60 24.22
CA SER A 194 8.95 -0.55 25.54
C SER A 194 8.31 0.81 25.81
N GLY A 195 8.94 1.90 25.36
CA GLY A 195 8.34 3.24 25.38
C GLY A 195 7.05 3.30 24.57
N PHE A 196 7.07 2.76 23.35
CA PHE A 196 5.88 2.66 22.50
C PHE A 196 4.81 1.73 23.09
N LEU A 197 5.18 0.62 23.72
CA LEU A 197 4.24 -0.23 24.44
C LEU A 197 3.50 0.55 25.55
N ARG A 198 4.18 1.46 26.25
CA ARG A 198 3.54 2.36 27.22
C ARG A 198 2.60 3.36 26.55
N ILE A 199 2.95 3.91 25.40
CA ILE A 199 2.09 4.81 24.62
C ILE A 199 0.83 4.09 24.17
N LEU A 200 0.96 2.88 23.65
CA LEU A 200 -0.12 2.04 23.15
C LEU A 200 -1.15 1.67 24.23
N ASN A 201 -0.68 1.41 25.45
CA ASN A 201 -1.52 1.14 26.63
C ASN A 201 -1.97 2.41 27.39
N GLY A 202 -1.55 3.59 26.91
CA GLY A 202 -1.82 4.87 27.55
C GLY A 202 -3.23 5.42 27.25
N PRO A 203 -3.50 6.66 27.71
CA PRO A 203 -4.77 7.33 27.43
C PRO A 203 -4.92 7.59 25.92
N THR A 204 -6.17 7.54 25.47
CA THR A 204 -6.55 7.73 24.07
C THR A 204 -7.80 8.59 23.94
N VAL A 205 -7.96 9.17 22.75
CA VAL A 205 -9.17 9.89 22.33
C VAL A 205 -9.60 9.42 20.93
N GLU A 206 -10.85 9.69 20.58
CA GLU A 206 -11.34 9.48 19.21
C GLU A 206 -10.52 10.32 18.22
N THR A 207 -10.13 9.69 17.11
CA THR A 207 -9.27 10.32 16.10
C THR A 207 -10.11 11.19 15.16
N ILE A 208 -9.70 12.44 14.97
CA ILE A 208 -10.39 13.43 14.11
C ILE A 208 -9.89 13.46 12.66
N ARG A 209 -8.98 12.55 12.30
CA ARG A 209 -8.32 12.40 11.01
C ARG A 209 -8.32 10.94 10.57
N LYS A 210 -7.79 10.65 9.36
CA LYS A 210 -7.62 9.25 8.96
C LYS A 210 -6.62 8.56 9.91
N PRO A 211 -6.93 7.37 10.45
CA PRO A 211 -6.06 6.72 11.42
C PRO A 211 -4.68 6.30 10.91
N ASP A 212 -4.53 6.20 9.59
CA ASP A 212 -3.32 5.80 8.87
C ASP A 212 -2.57 6.97 8.22
N GLU A 213 -3.04 8.21 8.40
CA GLU A 213 -2.57 9.42 7.70
C GLU A 213 -1.05 9.64 7.78
N GLN A 214 -0.43 9.34 8.93
CA GLN A 214 1.01 9.57 9.15
C GLN A 214 1.88 8.39 8.72
N ILE A 215 1.32 7.21 8.42
CA ILE A 215 2.11 6.01 8.11
C ILE A 215 3.08 6.23 6.93
N PRO A 216 2.69 6.85 5.80
CA PRO A 216 3.62 7.12 4.70
C PRO A 216 4.80 7.98 5.13
N ARG A 217 4.55 9.00 5.98
CA ARG A 217 5.58 9.90 6.50
C ARG A 217 6.52 9.19 7.48
N ILE A 218 5.98 8.35 8.35
CA ILE A 218 6.77 7.52 9.28
C ILE A 218 7.68 6.57 8.49
N LYS A 219 7.12 5.88 7.47
CA LYS A 219 7.86 4.98 6.60
C LYS A 219 9.01 5.68 5.88
N ALA A 220 8.72 6.79 5.21
CA ALA A 220 9.72 7.57 4.47
C ALA A 220 10.85 8.05 5.39
N ASN A 221 10.54 8.39 6.64
CA ASN A 221 11.56 8.81 7.60
C ASN A 221 12.39 7.62 8.12
N LEU A 222 11.75 6.54 8.59
CA LEU A 222 12.46 5.46 9.26
C LEU A 222 13.19 4.51 8.31
N LEU A 223 12.73 4.37 7.06
CA LEU A 223 13.35 3.49 6.06
C LEU A 223 14.24 4.21 5.06
N ASP A 224 14.49 5.51 5.24
CA ASP A 224 15.57 6.20 4.54
C ASP A 224 16.92 5.94 5.24
N PHE A 225 17.71 5.04 4.64
CA PHE A 225 19.03 4.65 5.14
C PHE A 225 20.15 5.60 4.73
N THR A 226 19.90 6.57 3.84
CA THR A 226 20.92 7.54 3.40
C THR A 226 21.23 8.57 4.47
N PHE A 227 20.26 8.85 5.35
CA PHE A 227 20.40 9.83 6.42
C PHE A 227 20.81 9.15 7.75
N LYS A 228 21.95 9.58 8.32
CA LYS A 228 22.38 9.16 9.65
C LYS A 228 21.62 9.96 10.72
N ARG A 229 20.83 9.27 11.53
CA ARG A 229 20.06 9.86 12.65
C ARG A 229 20.79 9.60 13.97
N GLN A 230 20.83 10.60 14.85
CA GLN A 230 21.24 10.41 16.23
C GLN A 230 20.02 10.07 17.07
N ALA A 231 20.13 9.04 17.90
CA ALA A 231 19.11 8.72 18.89
C ALA A 231 19.11 9.80 19.99
N GLY A 232 17.93 10.16 20.49
CA GLY A 232 17.84 11.05 21.65
C GLY A 232 18.42 10.40 22.90
N ASP A 233 18.95 11.22 23.82
CA ASP A 233 19.68 10.75 25.02
C ASP A 233 18.88 9.75 25.87
N PHE A 234 17.56 9.92 25.95
CA PHE A 234 16.66 9.06 26.72
C PHE A 234 16.54 7.62 26.18
N VAL A 235 16.85 7.40 24.90
CA VAL A 235 16.84 6.08 24.23
C VAL A 235 18.24 5.61 23.84
N ALA A 236 19.29 6.35 24.19
CA ALA A 236 20.66 5.88 24.01
C ALA A 236 20.95 4.69 24.96
N PRO A 237 21.61 3.63 24.48
CA PRO A 237 22.01 2.50 25.31
C PRO A 237 23.20 2.89 26.20
N GLU A 238 23.27 2.29 27.39
CA GLU A 238 24.39 2.50 28.30
C GLU A 238 25.69 1.85 27.77
N ASN A 239 26.85 2.40 28.14
CA ASN A 239 28.12 1.76 27.82
C ASN A 239 28.47 0.71 28.89
N LYS A 240 27.97 -0.52 28.70
CA LYS A 240 28.20 -1.66 29.60
C LYS A 240 28.23 -2.97 28.83
N THR A 241 28.66 -4.04 29.50
CA THR A 241 28.51 -5.41 28.99
C THR A 241 27.05 -5.85 29.09
N TYR A 242 26.49 -6.29 27.96
CA TYR A 242 25.13 -6.80 27.87
C TYR A 242 25.11 -8.33 27.91
N GLN A 243 24.05 -8.89 28.50
CA GLN A 243 23.80 -10.33 28.54
C GLN A 243 22.80 -10.71 27.44
N LYS A 244 23.22 -11.57 26.51
CA LYS A 244 22.40 -12.01 25.36
C LYS A 244 21.03 -12.53 25.78
N GLY A 245 21.00 -13.44 26.76
CA GLY A 245 19.76 -14.05 27.26
C GLY A 245 18.75 -13.02 27.78
N VAL A 246 19.21 -12.01 28.54
CA VAL A 246 18.35 -10.93 29.06
C VAL A 246 17.73 -10.11 27.92
N LEU A 247 18.53 -9.75 26.92
CA LEU A 247 18.06 -8.98 25.76
C LEU A 247 17.03 -9.78 24.93
N VAL A 248 17.30 -11.06 24.65
CA VAL A 248 16.39 -11.94 23.89
C VAL A 248 15.05 -12.10 24.62
N THR A 249 15.08 -12.45 25.91
CA THR A 249 13.87 -12.60 26.72
C THR A 249 13.06 -11.30 26.79
N THR A 250 13.74 -10.15 26.90
CA THR A 250 13.04 -8.85 26.94
C THR A 250 12.37 -8.52 25.59
N LEU A 251 13.04 -8.80 24.46
CA LEU A 251 12.44 -8.64 23.14
C LEU A 251 11.22 -9.54 22.95
N GLU A 252 11.28 -10.80 23.38
CA GLU A 252 10.14 -11.74 23.32
C GLU A 252 8.94 -11.28 24.16
N GLN A 253 9.20 -10.71 25.34
CA GLN A 253 8.16 -10.14 26.19
C GLN A 253 7.49 -8.92 25.53
N ILE A 254 8.30 -7.99 25.00
CA ILE A 254 7.79 -6.79 24.31
C ILE A 254 6.98 -7.20 23.08
N LYS A 255 7.49 -8.14 22.27
CA LYS A 255 6.79 -8.73 21.12
C LYS A 255 5.42 -9.26 21.54
N SER A 256 5.37 -10.09 22.57
CA SER A 256 4.12 -10.70 23.05
C SER A 256 3.12 -9.64 23.53
N ALA A 257 3.60 -8.63 24.26
CA ALA A 257 2.76 -7.55 24.79
C ALA A 257 2.20 -6.64 23.67
N ILE A 258 3.01 -6.29 22.66
CA ILE A 258 2.52 -5.49 21.52
C ILE A 258 1.52 -6.31 20.69
N ASN A 259 1.76 -7.60 20.45
CA ASN A 259 0.78 -8.47 19.80
C ASN A 259 -0.56 -8.50 20.53
N GLN A 260 -0.52 -8.56 21.86
CA GLN A 260 -1.75 -8.50 22.67
C GLN A 260 -2.48 -7.17 22.45
N VAL A 261 -1.78 -6.03 22.44
CA VAL A 261 -2.39 -4.72 22.11
C VAL A 261 -3.05 -4.76 20.74
N ILE A 262 -2.35 -5.25 19.72
CA ILE A 262 -2.86 -5.34 18.34
C ILE A 262 -4.19 -6.10 18.29
N GLN A 263 -4.32 -7.17 19.07
CA GLN A 263 -5.49 -8.05 19.07
C GLN A 263 -6.67 -7.55 19.91
N THR A 264 -6.40 -6.70 20.91
CA THR A 264 -7.37 -6.41 21.98
C THR A 264 -7.81 -4.96 22.08
N THR A 265 -7.21 -4.06 21.31
CA THR A 265 -7.48 -2.62 21.38
C THR A 265 -7.98 -2.06 20.06
N ASP A 266 -8.72 -0.96 20.12
CA ASP A 266 -9.07 -0.19 18.93
C ASP A 266 -7.84 0.56 18.41
N LEU A 267 -7.35 0.12 17.25
CA LEU A 267 -6.14 0.66 16.64
C LEU A 267 -6.34 2.06 16.02
N SER A 268 -7.59 2.47 15.84
CA SER A 268 -7.92 3.75 15.21
C SER A 268 -7.73 4.94 16.15
N GLN A 269 -7.71 4.72 17.47
CA GLN A 269 -7.67 5.79 18.47
C GLN A 269 -6.31 6.49 18.57
N THR A 270 -6.33 7.80 18.83
CA THR A 270 -5.13 8.64 19.00
C THR A 270 -4.59 8.52 20.42
N CYS A 271 -3.33 8.13 20.56
CA CYS A 271 -2.59 8.07 21.81
C CYS A 271 -2.21 9.48 22.28
N THR A 272 -2.59 9.85 23.51
CA THR A 272 -2.33 11.19 24.08
C THR A 272 -1.29 11.19 25.20
N GLY A 273 -0.79 10.01 25.60
CA GLY A 273 0.16 9.87 26.69
C GLY A 273 1.58 10.38 26.39
N PHE A 274 1.92 10.61 25.12
CA PHE A 274 3.21 11.15 24.70
C PHE A 274 3.13 11.70 23.28
N GLU A 275 3.70 12.88 23.07
CA GLU A 275 3.87 13.45 21.74
C GLU A 275 5.21 12.97 21.16
N VAL A 276 5.17 12.19 20.08
CA VAL A 276 6.37 11.65 19.46
C VAL A 276 7.09 12.78 18.73
N PRO A 277 8.39 13.05 19.00
CA PRO A 277 9.13 14.08 18.29
C PRO A 277 8.97 13.96 16.77
N VAL A 278 8.78 15.08 16.09
CA VAL A 278 8.53 15.20 14.64
C VAL A 278 7.15 14.74 14.18
N PHE A 279 6.52 13.75 14.83
CA PHE A 279 5.28 13.12 14.36
C PHE A 279 4.02 13.50 15.14
N GLY A 280 4.15 14.15 16.30
CA GLY A 280 3.00 14.55 17.11
C GLY A 280 2.35 13.36 17.82
N PHE A 281 1.04 13.47 18.10
CA PHE A 281 0.25 12.36 18.60
C PHE A 281 -0.11 11.39 17.48
N LEU A 282 0.22 10.12 17.69
CA LEU A 282 -0.02 9.03 16.75
C LEU A 282 -1.26 8.25 17.15
N THR A 283 -1.94 7.67 16.17
CA THR A 283 -2.89 6.58 16.44
C THR A 283 -2.14 5.35 16.92
N ARG A 284 -2.85 4.41 17.57
CA ARG A 284 -2.26 3.10 17.88
C ARG A 284 -1.72 2.42 16.62
N LEU A 285 -2.48 2.47 15.52
CA LEU A 285 -2.07 1.92 14.23
C LEU A 285 -0.74 2.53 13.73
N GLU A 286 -0.61 3.85 13.77
CA GLU A 286 0.62 4.55 13.39
C GLU A 286 1.78 4.28 14.34
N ALA A 287 1.51 4.20 15.64
CA ALA A 287 2.50 3.88 16.65
C ALA A 287 3.06 2.46 16.47
N ILE A 288 2.23 1.48 16.06
CA ILE A 288 2.68 0.13 15.72
C ILE A 288 3.53 0.16 14.44
N HIS A 289 3.12 0.89 13.40
CA HIS A 289 3.93 1.05 12.18
C HIS A 289 5.27 1.74 12.44
N PHE A 290 5.31 2.70 13.38
CA PHE A 290 6.57 3.26 13.85
C PHE A 290 7.47 2.16 14.40
N VAL A 291 6.97 1.32 15.31
CA VAL A 291 7.73 0.19 15.88
C VAL A 291 8.20 -0.78 14.80
N ILE A 292 7.35 -1.08 13.82
CA ILE A 292 7.70 -1.95 12.68
C ILE A 292 8.88 -1.35 11.90
N TYR A 293 8.76 -0.13 11.38
CA TYR A 293 9.80 0.46 10.54
C TYR A 293 11.08 0.80 11.31
N HIS A 294 10.96 1.17 12.58
CA HIS A 294 12.08 1.34 13.50
C HIS A 294 12.84 0.01 13.68
N THR A 295 12.11 -1.07 13.96
CA THR A 295 12.70 -2.40 14.11
C THR A 295 13.36 -2.87 12.82
N GLN A 296 12.72 -2.69 11.66
CA GLN A 296 13.31 -3.02 10.35
C GLN A 296 14.62 -2.25 10.10
N ARG A 297 14.66 -0.96 10.44
CA ARG A 297 15.87 -0.15 10.32
C ARG A 297 17.01 -0.72 11.16
N HIS A 298 16.73 -1.09 12.41
CA HIS A 298 17.75 -1.61 13.31
C HIS A 298 18.12 -3.06 13.02
N THR A 299 17.23 -3.87 12.44
CA THR A 299 17.58 -5.19 11.89
C THR A 299 18.59 -5.03 10.74
N HIS A 300 18.41 -4.05 9.86
CA HIS A 300 19.39 -3.75 8.81
C HIS A 300 20.75 -3.34 9.40
N GLN A 301 20.76 -2.44 10.41
CA GLN A 301 22.00 -2.05 11.08
C GLN A 301 22.67 -3.22 11.81
N LEU A 302 21.89 -4.09 12.46
CA LEU A 302 22.39 -5.26 13.15
C LEU A 302 23.06 -6.25 12.20
N LYS A 303 22.52 -6.40 10.98
CA LYS A 303 23.15 -7.22 9.93
C LYS A 303 24.52 -6.67 9.55
N ASN A 304 24.64 -5.35 9.37
CA ASN A 304 25.93 -4.73 9.07
C ASN A 304 26.94 -4.92 10.21
N ILE A 305 26.50 -4.88 11.48
CA ILE A 305 27.36 -5.18 12.63
C ILE A 305 27.84 -6.63 12.59
N LEU A 306 26.95 -7.60 12.30
CA LEU A 306 27.30 -9.01 12.19
C LEU A 306 28.40 -9.22 11.14
N ASP A 307 28.18 -8.69 9.93
CA ASP A 307 29.14 -8.82 8.82
C ASP A 307 30.53 -8.28 9.20
N GLN A 308 30.58 -7.15 9.92
CA GLN A 308 31.84 -6.56 10.38
C GLN A 308 32.52 -7.35 11.50
N VAL A 309 31.75 -7.86 12.47
CA VAL A 309 32.30 -8.59 13.61
C VAL A 309 32.81 -9.98 13.18
N THR A 310 32.10 -10.67 12.29
CA THR A 310 32.56 -11.95 11.73
C THR A 310 33.83 -11.77 10.89
N ALA A 311 33.93 -10.69 10.09
CA ALA A 311 35.14 -10.41 9.31
C ALA A 311 36.38 -10.17 10.20
N GLN A 312 36.21 -9.57 11.39
CA GLN A 312 37.30 -9.37 12.36
C GLN A 312 37.85 -10.67 12.95
N GLN A 313 37.06 -11.75 13.00
CA GLN A 313 37.50 -13.04 13.54
C GLN A 313 38.28 -13.88 12.52
N THR A 314 38.14 -13.58 11.22
CA THR A 314 38.84 -14.27 10.13
C THR A 314 40.22 -13.70 9.80
N VAL A 315 40.64 -12.63 10.50
CA VAL A 315 41.93 -11.94 10.35
C VAL A 315 42.80 -12.21 11.58
#